data_AF-A0A9X0AYM0-F1
#
_entry.id   AF-A0A9X0AYM0-F1
#
_cell.length_a   1.000
_cell.length_b   1.000
_cell.length_c   1.000
_cell.angle_alpha   90.00
_cell.angle_beta   90.00
_cell.angle_gamma   90.00
#
_symmetry.space_group_name_H-M   'P 1'
#
loop_
_entity.id
_entity.type
_entity.pdbx_description
1 polymer ?
#
loop_
_entity_poly.entity_id
_entity_poly.type
_entity_poly.pdbx_seq_one_letter_code
_entity_poly.pdbx_strand_id
1 'polypeptide(L)'
;MRWLDMSLSDSSSNPIDGRSAHQAYALKVIEDPTNNFIRLIKDPLNLISVMGPARSGKSTLMNILAGCSATELFATYPGMETFTKGIQIPTRVLTLPQFSSLEGETTVDSTTENVKVTFVDTEGQGAVGDNYE
;
A
#
# COMPACT_ATOMS: atom_id res chain seq x y z
N MET A 1 7.35 -1.89 1.75
CA MET A 1 7.25 -3.36 1.60
C MET A 1 5.95 -3.65 0.88
N ARG A 2 5.97 -4.40 -0.23
CA ARG A 2 4.76 -4.77 -0.96
C ARG A 2 4.10 -5.96 -0.27
N TRP A 3 2.78 -5.92 -0.06
CA TRP A 3 2.03 -7.00 0.60
C TRP A 3 1.26 -7.85 -0.38
N LEU A 4 0.64 -7.20 -1.38
CA LEU A 4 -0.07 -7.87 -2.44
C LEU A 4 0.57 -7.51 -3.77
N ASP A 5 0.77 -8.51 -4.62
CA ASP A 5 1.28 -8.33 -5.98
C ASP A 5 0.34 -8.96 -7.00
N MET A 6 0.35 -8.41 -8.21
CA MET A 6 -0.30 -9.05 -9.35
C MET A 6 0.70 -9.92 -10.08
N SER A 7 0.36 -11.20 -10.23
CA SER A 7 1.14 -12.14 -11.02
C SER A 7 0.23 -12.79 -12.06
N LEU A 8 0.81 -13.27 -13.16
CA LEU A 8 0.08 -14.13 -14.07
C LEU A 8 -0.42 -15.36 -13.30
N SER A 9 -1.71 -15.63 -13.43
CA SER A 9 -2.27 -16.88 -12.93
C SER A 9 -1.61 -18.03 -13.72
N ASP A 10 -1.23 -19.08 -13.02
CA ASP A 10 -0.80 -20.32 -13.65
C ASP A 10 -2.03 -20.94 -14.33
N SER A 11 -2.37 -20.46 -15.52
CA SER A 11 -3.32 -21.15 -16.36
C SER A 11 -2.65 -22.46 -16.75
N SER A 12 -3.10 -23.57 -16.18
CA SER A 12 -2.84 -24.89 -16.75
C SER A 12 -3.44 -24.90 -18.16
N SER A 13 -2.68 -24.46 -19.15
CA SER A 13 -3.12 -24.40 -20.53
C SER A 13 -3.16 -25.83 -21.05
N ASN A 14 -4.34 -26.42 -20.98
CA ASN A 14 -4.63 -27.62 -21.73
C ASN A 14 -4.51 -27.22 -23.22
N PRO A 15 -3.58 -27.79 -24.00
CA PRO A 15 -3.22 -27.28 -25.33
C PRO A 15 -4.31 -27.44 -26.40
N ILE A 16 -5.52 -27.83 -26.00
CA ILE A 16 -6.67 -28.10 -26.87
C ILE A 16 -7.73 -26.99 -26.79
N ASP A 17 -7.68 -26.10 -25.78
CA ASP A 17 -8.73 -25.09 -25.59
C ASP A 17 -8.43 -23.83 -26.42
N GLY A 18 -9.09 -23.69 -27.57
CA GLY A 18 -8.90 -22.61 -28.55
C GLY A 18 -9.43 -21.23 -28.14
N ARG A 19 -9.58 -20.97 -26.84
CA ARG A 19 -9.89 -19.63 -26.32
C ARG A 19 -8.57 -18.88 -26.21
N SER A 20 -8.47 -17.71 -26.86
CA SER A 20 -7.32 -16.82 -26.69
C SER A 20 -7.03 -16.69 -25.19
N ALA A 21 -5.81 -17.04 -24.76
CA ALA A 21 -5.42 -16.96 -23.38
C ALA A 21 -5.59 -15.50 -22.89
N HIS A 22 -6.74 -15.18 -22.32
CA HIS A 22 -6.86 -14.00 -21.48
C HIS A 22 -5.88 -14.25 -20.35
N GLN A 23 -4.78 -13.48 -20.34
CA GLN A 23 -3.87 -13.44 -19.21
C GLN A 23 -4.70 -13.06 -17.98
N ALA A 24 -5.10 -14.07 -17.22
CA ALA A 24 -5.78 -13.85 -15.96
C ALA A 24 -4.69 -13.47 -14.96
N TYR A 25 -4.72 -12.24 -14.47
CA TYR A 25 -3.87 -11.80 -13.38
C TYR A 25 -4.50 -12.24 -12.05
N ALA A 26 -3.70 -12.80 -11.16
CA ALA A 26 -4.08 -13.20 -9.82
C ALA A 26 -3.37 -12.29 -8.80
N LEU A 27 -4.15 -11.80 -7.84
CA LEU A 27 -3.62 -11.10 -6.67
C LEU A 27 -3.03 -12.14 -5.71
N LYS A 28 -1.72 -12.08 -5.47
CA LYS A 28 -1.02 -12.97 -4.53
C LYS A 28 -0.49 -12.16 -3.35
N VAL A 29 -0.57 -12.75 -2.16
CA VAL A 29 0.08 -12.22 -0.96
C VAL A 29 1.58 -12.53 -1.04
N ILE A 30 2.44 -11.55 -0.79
CA ILE A 30 3.86 -11.79 -0.59
C ILE A 30 4.04 -12.27 0.85
N GLU A 31 3.92 -13.58 1.05
CA GLU A 31 3.68 -14.20 2.35
C GLU A 31 4.74 -13.91 3.41
N ASP A 32 6.02 -14.17 3.13
CA ASP A 32 7.09 -14.02 4.11
C ASP A 32 7.20 -12.61 4.73
N PRO A 33 7.37 -11.53 3.95
CA PRO A 33 7.44 -10.18 4.52
C PRO A 33 6.14 -9.75 5.21
N THR A 34 5.00 -10.11 4.64
CA THR A 34 3.66 -9.76 5.18
C THR A 34 3.42 -10.44 6.52
N ASN A 35 3.62 -11.76 6.58
CA ASN A 35 3.41 -12.56 7.79
C ASN A 35 4.39 -12.17 8.89
N ASN A 36 5.66 -11.88 8.55
CA ASN A 36 6.63 -11.41 9.52
C ASN A 36 6.21 -10.09 10.15
N PHE A 37 5.74 -9.13 9.35
CA PHE A 37 5.26 -7.86 9.88
C PHE A 37 4.00 -8.01 10.74
N ILE A 38 2.98 -8.74 10.25
CA ILE A 38 1.72 -8.93 10.99
C ILE A 38 1.99 -9.57 12.36
N ARG A 39 2.92 -10.53 12.44
CA ARG A 39 3.27 -11.20 13.70
C ARG A 39 3.94 -10.28 14.73
N LEU A 40 4.55 -9.17 14.30
CA LEU A 40 5.14 -8.16 15.18
C LEU A 40 4.09 -7.24 15.82
N ILE A 41 2.89 -7.17 15.26
CA ILE A 41 1.81 -6.36 15.80
C ILE A 41 1.19 -7.11 16.98
N LYS A 42 1.48 -6.66 18.21
CA LYS A 42 0.94 -7.22 19.46
C LYS A 42 -0.16 -6.37 20.08
N ASP A 43 -0.27 -5.12 19.64
CA ASP A 43 -1.24 -4.14 20.12
C ASP A 43 -2.20 -3.75 18.99
N PRO A 44 -3.40 -3.22 19.30
CA PRO A 44 -4.29 -2.69 18.29
C PRO A 44 -3.60 -1.69 17.34
N LEU A 45 -3.78 -1.87 16.04
CA LEU A 45 -3.20 -1.02 14.99
C LEU A 45 -4.29 -0.56 14.03
N ASN A 46 -4.42 0.75 13.86
CA ASN A 46 -5.32 1.35 12.89
C ASN A 46 -4.63 1.45 11.52
N LEU A 47 -5.27 0.93 10.49
CA LEU A 47 -4.80 1.00 9.11
C LEU A 47 -5.58 2.08 8.36
N ILE A 48 -4.89 3.13 7.94
CA ILE A 48 -5.46 4.20 7.10
C ILE A 48 -5.10 3.88 5.65
N SER A 49 -6.10 3.73 4.79
CA SER A 49 -5.88 3.47 3.36
C SER A 49 -6.48 4.58 2.50
N VAL A 50 -5.87 4.83 1.34
CA VAL A 50 -6.40 5.74 0.34
C VAL A 50 -6.62 4.98 -0.97
N MET A 51 -7.76 5.22 -1.62
CA MET A 51 -8.11 4.65 -2.92
C MET A 51 -8.51 5.77 -3.88
N GLY A 52 -8.30 5.55 -5.17
CA GLY A 52 -8.63 6.53 -6.20
C GLY A 52 -7.93 6.25 -7.52
N PRO A 53 -8.19 7.09 -8.55
CA PRO A 53 -7.59 6.92 -9.86
C PRO A 53 -6.05 6.98 -9.81
N ALA A 54 -5.41 6.41 -10.82
CA ALA A 54 -3.98 6.59 -11.01
C ALA A 54 -3.63 8.08 -11.15
N ARG A 55 -2.45 8.46 -10.64
CA ARG A 55 -1.90 9.83 -10.74
C ARG A 55 -2.71 10.93 -10.04
N SER A 56 -3.56 10.59 -9.08
CA SER A 56 -4.34 11.57 -8.29
C SER A 56 -3.64 12.05 -7.00
N GLY A 57 -2.33 11.80 -6.84
CA GLY A 57 -1.57 12.25 -5.67
C GLY A 57 -1.74 11.41 -4.40
N LYS A 58 -2.23 10.16 -4.50
CA LYS A 58 -2.46 9.25 -3.35
C LYS A 58 -1.22 9.05 -2.48
N SER A 59 -0.13 8.58 -3.09
CA SER A 59 1.14 8.30 -2.40
C SER A 59 1.75 9.56 -1.79
N THR A 60 1.60 10.72 -2.45
CA THR A 60 1.99 12.03 -1.93
C THR A 60 1.21 12.39 -0.67
N LEU A 61 -0.12 12.26 -0.69
CA LEU A 61 -0.96 12.49 0.49
C LEU A 61 -0.53 11.57 1.66
N MET A 62 -0.26 10.30 1.38
CA MET A 62 0.13 9.33 2.41
C MET A 62 1.51 9.61 3.01
N ASN A 63 2.46 10.12 2.22
CA ASN A 63 3.75 10.59 2.74
C ASN A 63 3.57 11.79 3.68
N ILE A 64 2.71 12.75 3.31
CA ILE A 64 2.42 13.92 4.14
C ILE A 64 1.77 13.48 5.46
N LEU A 65 0.74 12.64 5.40
CA LEU A 65 0.07 12.12 6.60
C LEU A 65 1.01 11.31 7.51
N ALA A 66 2.04 10.68 6.94
CA ALA A 66 3.04 9.95 7.72
C ALA A 66 4.15 10.83 8.32
N GLY A 67 4.12 12.14 8.05
CA GLY A 67 5.14 13.10 8.49
C GLY A 67 6.47 12.95 7.74
N CYS A 68 6.44 12.43 6.51
CA CYS A 68 7.63 12.22 5.70
C CYS A 68 8.00 13.51 4.95
N SER A 69 8.95 14.27 5.50
CA SER A 69 9.47 15.50 4.88
C SER A 69 10.79 15.33 4.13
N ALA A 70 11.61 14.33 4.51
CA ALA A 70 12.94 14.11 3.95
C ALA A 70 13.14 12.73 3.28
N THR A 71 12.40 11.71 3.73
CA THR A 71 12.46 10.36 3.15
C THR A 71 11.05 9.85 2.93
N GLU A 72 10.72 9.57 1.68
CA GLU A 72 9.41 9.08 1.28
C GLU A 72 9.14 7.68 1.83
N LEU A 73 7.92 7.45 2.31
CA LEU A 73 7.44 6.17 2.78
C LEU A 73 6.86 5.32 1.63
N PHE A 74 6.20 6.02 0.71
CA PHE A 74 5.71 5.53 -0.56
C PHE A 74 6.45 6.30 -1.64
N ALA A 75 7.20 5.60 -2.48
CA ALA A 75 7.93 6.29 -3.53
C ALA A 75 6.94 6.99 -4.47
N THR A 76 7.23 8.24 -4.80
CA THR A 76 6.46 9.03 -5.76
C THR A 76 7.28 9.23 -7.01
N TYR A 77 6.64 9.18 -8.19
CA TYR A 77 7.33 9.43 -9.45
C TYR A 77 6.59 10.53 -10.21
N PRO A 78 7.30 11.56 -10.71
CA PRO A 78 6.69 12.67 -11.46
C PRO A 78 6.30 12.28 -12.91
N GLY A 79 6.35 10.99 -13.27
CA GLY A 79 6.17 10.48 -14.63
C GLY A 79 4.75 9.98 -14.96
N MET A 80 4.56 9.53 -16.20
CA MET A 80 3.29 9.05 -16.75
C MET A 80 2.96 7.58 -16.41
N GLU A 81 3.93 6.79 -15.93
CA GLU A 81 3.74 5.38 -15.59
C GLU A 81 3.02 5.20 -14.24
N THR A 82 2.20 4.16 -14.12
CA THR A 82 1.68 3.79 -12.79
C THR A 82 2.80 3.27 -11.93
N PHE A 83 2.90 3.85 -10.74
CA PHE A 83 4.02 3.58 -9.87
C PHE A 83 3.66 2.57 -8.76
N THR A 84 2.56 2.80 -8.04
CA THR A 84 2.07 1.83 -7.05
C THR A 84 1.37 0.69 -7.78
N LYS A 85 2.01 -0.47 -7.86
CA LYS A 85 1.40 -1.75 -8.27
C LYS A 85 1.07 -2.59 -7.02
N GLY A 86 -0.14 -3.13 -6.95
CA GLY A 86 -0.65 -3.90 -5.82
C GLY A 86 -1.02 -3.05 -4.58
N ILE A 87 -0.72 -3.58 -3.40
CA ILE A 87 -0.93 -2.89 -2.12
C ILE A 87 0.38 -2.80 -1.33
N GLN A 88 0.73 -1.57 -0.93
CA GLN A 88 1.93 -1.29 -0.17
C GLN A 88 1.60 -0.88 1.26
N ILE A 89 2.19 -1.60 2.21
CA ILE A 89 2.15 -1.25 3.64
C ILE A 89 3.59 -1.02 4.08
N PRO A 90 3.94 0.20 4.50
CA PRO A 90 5.24 0.50 5.03
C PRO A 90 5.33 0.11 6.50
N THR A 91 6.55 -0.02 7.00
CA THR A 91 6.84 -0.46 8.37
C THR A 91 6.73 0.65 9.41
N ARG A 92 6.33 1.87 9.01
CA ARG A 92 6.23 3.03 9.92
C ARG A 92 4.90 2.98 10.66
N VAL A 93 4.99 2.91 11.98
CA VAL A 93 3.85 2.97 12.91
C VAL A 93 4.03 4.22 13.77
N LEU A 94 2.99 5.04 13.86
CA LEU A 94 2.97 6.24 14.70
C LEU A 94 2.04 6.00 15.89
N THR A 95 2.42 6.50 17.07
CA THR A 95 1.49 6.63 18.20
C THR A 95 0.56 7.82 17.97
N LEU A 96 -0.59 7.85 18.65
CA LEU A 96 -1.52 8.98 18.56
C LEU A 96 -0.85 10.33 18.89
N PRO A 97 -0.05 10.48 19.97
CA PRO A 97 0.67 11.71 20.22
C PRO A 97 1.56 12.12 19.03
N GLN A 98 2.35 11.18 18.50
CA GLN A 98 3.24 11.44 17.36
C GLN A 98 2.48 11.87 16.10
N PHE A 99 1.38 11.20 15.79
CA PHE A 99 0.56 11.52 14.62
C PHE A 99 -0.13 12.88 14.77
N SER A 100 -0.70 13.16 15.95
CA SER A 100 -1.38 14.43 16.22
C SER A 100 -0.46 15.65 16.26
N SER A 101 0.82 15.46 16.60
CA SER A 101 1.81 16.54 16.65
C SER A 101 2.50 16.81 15.31
N LEU A 102 2.17 16.04 14.26
CA LEU A 102 2.72 16.29 12.93
C LEU A 102 2.38 17.70 12.48
N GLU A 103 3.28 18.33 11.71
CA GLU A 103 3.14 19.71 11.24
C GLU A 103 2.99 20.78 12.36
N GLY A 104 3.36 20.45 13.61
CA GLY A 104 3.33 21.38 14.73
C GLY A 104 1.94 21.55 15.36
N GLU A 105 1.02 20.66 15.04
CA GLU A 105 -0.34 20.65 15.58
C GLU A 105 -0.40 20.26 17.07
N THR A 106 -1.55 20.50 17.69
CA THR A 106 -1.73 20.22 19.12
C THR A 106 -1.66 18.72 19.38
N THR A 107 -0.69 18.31 20.21
CA THR A 107 -0.57 16.92 20.65
C THR A 107 -1.81 16.48 21.42
N VAL A 108 -2.40 15.37 20.98
CA VAL A 108 -3.47 14.68 21.69
C VAL A 108 -2.84 13.66 22.62
N ASP A 109 -2.95 13.89 23.93
CA ASP A 109 -2.57 12.90 24.94
C ASP A 109 -3.57 11.73 24.91
N SER A 110 -3.07 10.50 24.79
CA SER A 110 -3.95 9.33 24.73
C SER A 110 -4.36 8.90 26.14
N THR A 111 -5.56 9.30 26.57
CA THR A 111 -6.21 8.75 27.78
C THR A 111 -6.71 7.32 27.54
N THR A 112 -6.91 6.93 26.27
CA THR A 112 -7.26 5.59 25.80
C THR A 112 -6.02 4.79 25.40
N GLU A 113 -6.00 3.51 25.72
CA GLU A 113 -4.88 2.58 25.52
C GLU A 113 -4.27 2.64 24.10
N ASN A 114 -2.97 2.95 24.03
CA ASN A 114 -2.03 2.63 22.95
C ASN A 114 -2.56 2.72 21.51
N VAL A 115 -3.24 3.82 21.15
CA VAL A 115 -3.66 4.05 19.76
C VAL A 115 -2.42 4.20 18.87
N LYS A 116 -2.31 3.29 17.90
CA LYS A 116 -1.26 3.27 16.87
C LYS A 116 -1.89 3.37 15.49
N VAL A 117 -1.22 4.06 14.57
CA VAL A 117 -1.66 4.22 13.18
C VAL A 117 -0.55 3.83 12.21
N THR A 118 -0.91 3.24 11.08
CA THR A 118 -0.06 3.10 9.90
C THR A 118 -0.87 3.29 8.62
N PHE A 119 -0.16 3.43 7.50
CA PHE A 119 -0.69 3.92 6.24
C PHE A 119 -0.61 2.83 5.18
N VAL A 120 -1.60 2.74 4.30
CA VAL A 120 -1.68 1.75 3.22
C VAL A 120 -1.90 2.48 1.91
N ASP A 121 -0.92 2.42 1.01
CA ASP A 121 -1.06 2.97 -0.34
C ASP A 121 -1.53 1.88 -1.31
N THR A 122 -2.48 2.23 -2.16
CA THR A 122 -3.12 1.30 -3.09
C THR A 122 -2.88 1.70 -4.53
N GLU A 123 -2.82 0.69 -5.40
CA GLU A 123 -2.74 0.90 -6.84
C GLU A 123 -3.87 1.78 -7.36
N GLY A 124 -3.50 2.71 -8.25
CA GLY A 124 -4.43 3.62 -8.87
C GLY A 124 -5.33 2.93 -9.89
N GLN A 125 -6.63 3.18 -9.79
CA GLN A 125 -7.61 2.62 -10.72
C GLN A 125 -7.57 3.32 -12.09
N GLY A 126 -7.98 2.60 -13.14
CA GLY A 126 -8.24 3.17 -14.47
C GLY A 126 -7.00 3.45 -15.33
N ALA A 127 -5.85 2.91 -14.97
CA ALA A 127 -4.67 2.94 -15.84
C ALA A 127 -4.80 1.88 -16.95
N VAL A 128 -5.37 2.28 -18.08
CA VAL A 128 -5.52 1.40 -19.24
C VAL A 128 -4.16 1.25 -19.93
N GLY A 129 -3.66 0.02 -20.06
CA GLY A 129 -2.46 -0.31 -20.84
C GLY A 129 -1.21 -0.67 -20.04
N ASP A 130 -1.28 -0.66 -18.70
CA ASP A 130 -0.17 -1.17 -17.90
C ASP A 130 -0.15 -2.70 -17.92
N ASN A 131 0.97 -3.25 -18.37
CA ASN A 131 1.25 -4.67 -18.22
C ASN A 131 1.88 -4.90 -16.84
N TYR A 132 1.44 -5.93 -16.13
CA TYR A 132 2.16 -6.47 -14.99
C TYR A 132 3.23 -7.42 -15.55
N GLU A 133 4.50 -7.02 -15.44
CA GLU A 133 5.67 -7.86 -15.77
C GLU A 133 5.92 -8.90 -14.66
#